data_AF-A0A6N9DWS1-F1
#
_entry.id   AF-A0A6N9DWS1-F1
#
_cell.length_a   1.000
_cell.length_b   1.000
_cell.length_c   1.000
_cell.angle_alpha   90.00
_cell.angle_beta   90.00
_cell.angle_gamma   90.00
#
_symmetry.space_group_name_H-M   'P 1'
#
loop_
_entity.id
_entity.type
_entity.pdbx_description
1 polymer ?
#
loop_
_entity_poly.entity_id
_entity_poly.type
_entity_poly.pdbx_seq_one_letter_code
_entity_poly.pdbx_strand_id
1 'polypeptide(L)' 'MIPNGQKRDEALETRMKRAASKPMTKEEVRKQRLSFVYGQLPSSSTLTREEVAKLLDAREGV' A
#
# COMPACT_ATOMS: atom_id res chain seq x y z
N MET A 1 2.53 -0.29 -23.68
CA MET A 1 1.54 -0.71 -24.70
C MET A 1 0.27 -1.11 -23.96
N ILE A 2 -0.81 -0.34 -24.05
CA ILE A 2 -2.13 -0.74 -23.53
C ILE A 2 -2.68 -1.77 -24.54
N PRO A 3 -3.20 -2.93 -24.11
CA PRO A 3 -3.73 -3.95 -25.04
C PRO A 3 -4.75 -3.36 -26.01
N ASN A 4 -4.65 -3.72 -27.30
CA ASN A 4 -5.50 -3.21 -28.37
C ASN A 4 -6.98 -3.51 -28.09
N GLY A 5 -7.76 -2.47 -27.78
CA GLY A 5 -9.21 -2.55 -27.52
C GLY A 5 -9.68 -1.70 -26.33
N GLN A 6 -8.80 -1.33 -25.41
CA GLN A 6 -9.16 -0.49 -24.27
C GLN A 6 -9.12 1.00 -24.66
N LYS A 7 -10.29 1.66 -24.69
CA LYS A 7 -10.36 3.13 -24.80
C LYS A 7 -9.82 3.75 -23.51
N ARG A 8 -8.99 4.79 -23.65
CA ARG A 8 -8.46 5.57 -22.53
C ARG A 8 -9.62 6.30 -21.84
N ASP A 9 -9.87 6.00 -20.58
CA ASP A 9 -10.81 6.74 -19.74
C ASP A 9 -10.08 7.95 -19.13
N GLU A 10 -10.23 9.11 -19.77
CA GLU A 10 -9.61 10.36 -19.34
C GLU A 10 -10.10 10.83 -17.96
N ALA A 11 -11.34 10.50 -17.60
CA ALA A 11 -11.91 10.82 -16.30
C ALA A 11 -11.30 9.94 -15.20
N LEU A 12 -11.04 8.66 -15.47
CA LEU A 12 -10.28 7.79 -14.58
C LEU A 12 -8.85 8.29 -14.41
N GLU A 13 -8.16 8.63 -15.49
CA GLU A 13 -6.79 9.15 -15.43
C GLU A 13 -6.69 10.42 -14.60
N THR A 14 -7.61 11.37 -14.80
CA THR A 14 -7.66 12.61 -14.03
C THR A 14 -7.87 12.35 -12.55
N ARG A 15 -8.76 11.41 -12.19
CA ARG A 15 -8.99 11.00 -10.80
C ARG A 15 -7.74 10.36 -10.19
N MET A 16 -7.04 9.50 -10.94
CA MET A 16 -5.81 8.87 -10.48
C MET A 16 -4.67 9.88 -10.26
N LYS A 17 -4.46 10.82 -11.20
CA LYS A 17 -3.47 11.90 -11.05
C LYS A 17 -3.77 12.77 -9.82
N ARG A 18 -5.04 13.09 -9.59
CA ARG A 18 -5.46 13.84 -8.40
C ARG A 18 -5.25 13.05 -7.10
N ALA A 19 -5.47 11.74 -7.11
CA ALA A 19 -5.21 10.91 -5.94
C ALA A 19 -3.71 10.79 -5.65
N ALA A 20 -2.89 10.56 -6.68
CA ALA A 20 -1.44 10.40 -6.55
C ALA A 20 -0.70 11.68 -6.13
N SER A 21 -1.28 12.85 -6.39
CA SER A 21 -0.71 14.14 -5.98
C SER A 21 -0.99 14.50 -4.52
N LYS A 22 -1.86 13.76 -3.83
CA LYS A 22 -2.10 13.98 -2.40
C LYS A 22 -0.99 13.33 -1.57
N PRO A 23 -0.29 14.09 -0.70
CA PRO A 23 0.65 13.48 0.23
C PRO A 23 -0.12 12.60 1.22
N MET A 24 0.43 11.42 1.50
CA MET A 24 -0.14 10.53 2.51
C MET A 24 0.20 11.02 3.92
N THR A 25 -0.75 10.86 4.83
CA THR A 25 -0.51 11.05 6.27
C THR A 25 0.43 9.98 6.82
N LYS A 26 1.06 10.24 7.97
CA LYS A 26 1.93 9.26 8.65
C LYS A 26 1.19 7.95 8.95
N GLU A 27 -0.08 8.02 9.33
CA GLU A 27 -0.90 6.84 9.60
C GLU A 27 -1.19 6.02 8.32
N GLU A 28 -1.47 6.68 7.20
CA GLU A 28 -1.66 6.01 5.91
C GLU A 28 -0.37 5.34 5.44
N VAL A 29 0.77 6.02 5.55
CA VAL A 29 2.10 5.44 5.27
C VAL A 29 2.32 4.18 6.12
N ARG A 30 2.07 4.27 7.43
CA ARG A 30 2.21 3.14 8.35
C ARG A 30 1.30 1.97 7.96
N LYS A 31 0.03 2.22 7.68
CA LYS A 31 -0.94 1.19 7.24
C LYS A 31 -0.52 0.51 5.93
N GLN A 32 -0.02 1.30 4.97
CA GLN A 32 0.43 0.77 3.70
C GLN A 32 1.69 -0.10 3.88
N ARG A 33 2.64 0.33 4.70
CA ARG A 33 3.85 -0.43 5.02
C ARG A 33 3.53 -1.74 5.73
N LEU A 34 2.63 -1.73 6.72
CA LEU A 34 2.14 -2.94 7.37
C LEU A 34 1.54 -3.92 6.36
N SER A 35 0.69 -3.43 5.46
CA SER A 35 0.05 -4.27 4.43
C SER A 35 1.07 -4.85 3.46
N PHE A 36 2.07 -4.07 3.06
CA PHE A 36 3.16 -4.52 2.18
C PHE A 36 4.00 -5.61 2.83
N VAL A 37 4.48 -5.38 4.06
CA VAL A 37 5.33 -6.35 4.78
C VAL A 37 4.57 -7.63 5.10
N TYR A 38 3.35 -7.50 5.63
CA TYR A 38 2.52 -8.66 5.94
C TYR A 38 2.19 -9.49 4.69
N GLY A 39 1.90 -8.83 3.56
CA GLY A 39 1.62 -9.50 2.29
C GLY A 39 2.82 -10.20 1.66
N GLN A 40 4.05 -9.89 2.11
CA GLN A 40 5.27 -10.57 1.67
C GLN A 40 5.66 -11.75 2.55
N LEU A 41 4.94 -12.00 3.65
CA LEU A 41 5.23 -13.15 4.50
C LEU A 41 5.00 -14.45 3.74
N PRO A 42 5.86 -15.47 3.94
CA PRO A 42 5.60 -16.79 3.40
C PRO A 42 4.31 -17.34 3.99
N SER A 43 3.60 -18.17 3.23
CA SER A 43 2.35 -18.82 3.69
C SER A 43 2.54 -19.75 4.90
N SER A 44 3.79 -20.15 5.20
CA SER A 44 4.17 -20.87 6.42
C SER A 44 4.41 -19.98 7.64
N SER A 45 4.37 -18.66 7.48
CA SER A 45 4.52 -17.72 8.60
C SER A 45 3.34 -17.85 9.57
N THR A 46 3.66 -17.93 10.86
CA THR A 46 2.66 -17.92 11.95
C THR A 46 2.39 -16.53 12.51
N LEU A 47 3.11 -15.50 12.02
CA LEU A 47 2.95 -14.12 12.48
C LEU A 47 1.59 -13.57 12.08
N THR A 48 0.90 -13.00 13.05
CA THR A 48 -0.34 -12.25 12.87
C THR A 48 -0.04 -10.83 12.38
N ARG A 49 -1.06 -10.16 11.84
CA ARG A 49 -0.93 -8.78 11.36
C ARG A 49 -0.58 -7.82 12.50
N GLU A 50 -1.12 -8.05 13.69
CA GLU A 50 -0.88 -7.26 14.89
C GLU A 50 0.56 -7.41 15.39
N GLU A 51 1.13 -8.61 15.32
CA GLU A 51 2.54 -8.85 15.67
C GLU A 51 3.49 -8.15 14.69
N VAL A 52 3.19 -8.20 13.38
CA VAL A 52 3.96 -7.45 12.38
C VAL A 52 3.87 -5.95 12.62
N ALA A 53 2.69 -5.43 13.01
CA ALA A 53 2.53 -4.02 13.35
C ALA A 53 3.42 -3.62 14.53
N LYS A 54 3.44 -4.41 15.62
CA LYS A 54 4.30 -4.17 16.78
C LYS A 54 5.79 -4.19 16.42
N LEU A 55 6.21 -5.15 15.59
CA LEU A 55 7.60 -5.25 15.14
C LEU A 55 8.01 -4.07 14.25
N LEU A 56 7.09 -3.59 13.41
CA LEU A 56 7.30 -2.39 12.60
C LEU A 56 7.44 -1.14 13.47
N ASP A 57 6.54 -0.94 14.42
CA ASP A 57 6.58 0.21 15.33
C ASP A 57 7.87 0.22 16.16
N ALA A 58 8.25 -0.93 16.72
CA ALA A 58 9.49 -1.08 17.48
C ALA A 58 10.76 -0.79 16.65
N ARG A 59 10.77 -1.18 15.36
CA ARG A 59 11.90 -0.92 14.46
C ARG A 59 11.99 0.54 14.05
N GLU A 60 10.85 1.19 13.87
CA GLU A 60 10.76 2.57 13.37
C GLU A 60 10.80 3.61 14.51
N GLY A 61 10.75 3.17 15.76
CA GLY A 61 10.80 4.03 16.94
C GLY A 61 9.53 4.88 17.09
N VAL A 62 8.38 4.33 16.67
CA VAL A 62 7.06 4.99 16.71
C VAL A 62 6.24 4.44 17.86
#